data_AF-A0A2S2CTK6-F1
#
_entry.id   AF-A0A2S2CTK6-F1
#
_cell.length_a   1.000
_cell.length_b   1.000
_cell.length_c   1.000
_cell.angle_alpha   90.00
_cell.angle_beta   90.00
_cell.angle_gamma   90.00
#
_symmetry.space_group_name_H-M   'P 1'
#
loop_
_entity.id
_entity.type
_entity.pdbx_description
1 polymer ?
#
loop_
_entity_poly.entity_id
_entity_poly.type
_entity_poly.pdbx_seq_one_letter_code
_entity_poly.pdbx_strand_id
1 'polypeptide(L)' 'MTELLYLITIALSLGLLGLGSFLWALKSGQFDDLDGAAHRILFDDETPQPTQSEKGR' A
#
# COMPACT_ATOMS: atom_id res chain seq x y z
N MET A 1 35.13 21.37 4.21
CA MET A 1 35.08 20.25 5.19
C MET A 1 33.77 20.27 5.99
N THR A 2 33.25 21.45 6.31
CA THR A 2 31.95 21.70 6.96
C THR A 2 30.74 21.26 6.12
N GLU A 3 30.82 21.44 4.80
CA GLU A 3 29.74 21.16 3.85
C GLU A 3 29.41 19.66 3.82
N LEU A 4 30.47 18.85 3.82
CA LEU A 4 30.36 17.39 3.79
C LEU A 4 29.73 16.87 5.09
N LEU A 5 30.03 17.51 6.24
CA LEU A 5 29.40 17.18 7.52
C LEU A 5 27.89 17.47 7.50
N TYR A 6 27.47 18.63 6.97
CA TYR A 6 26.05 18.94 6.81
C TYR A 6 25.33 17.96 5.88
N LEU A 7 25.93 17.61 4.75
CA LEU A 7 25.35 16.64 3.80
C LEU A 7 25.21 15.26 4.42
N ILE A 8 26.19 14.80 5.20
CA ILE A 8 26.11 13.53 5.94
C ILE A 8 24.95 13.57 6.93
N THR A 9 24.83 14.63 7.74
CA THR A 9 23.74 14.74 8.72
C THR A 9 22.38 14.75 8.04
N ILE A 10 22.21 15.55 6.97
CA ILE A 10 20.96 15.62 6.21
C ILE A 10 20.62 14.26 5.60
N ALA A 11 21.58 13.58 4.97
CA ALA A 11 21.37 12.27 4.37
C ALA A 11 20.98 11.21 5.41
N LEU A 12 21.65 11.18 6.57
CA LEU A 12 21.33 10.27 7.66
C LEU A 12 19.94 10.56 8.24
N SER A 13 19.58 11.83 8.44
CA SER A 13 18.26 12.22 8.91
C SER A 13 17.18 11.80 7.93
N LEU A 14 17.36 12.03 6.63
CA LEU A 14 16.42 11.60 5.60
C LEU A 14 16.29 10.07 5.55
N GLY A 15 17.41 9.34 5.68
CA GLY A 15 17.41 7.87 5.75
C GLY A 15 16.64 7.35 6.96
N LEU A 16 16.86 7.93 8.14
CA LEU A 16 16.15 7.57 9.37
C LEU A 16 14.66 7.91 9.29
N LEU A 17 14.30 9.07 8.74
CA LEU A 17 12.91 9.48 8.53
C LEU A 17 12.20 8.53 7.57
N GLY A 18 12.84 8.18 6.45
CA GLY A 18 12.31 7.22 5.49
C GLY A 18 12.11 5.83 6.11
N LEU A 19 13.15 5.31 6.79
CA LEU A 19 13.07 4.01 7.46
C LEU A 19 12.01 3.99 8.55
N GLY A 20 11.95 5.04 9.38
CA GLY A 20 10.94 5.16 10.43
C GLY A 20 9.52 5.22 9.87
N SER A 21 9.31 5.98 8.80
CA SER A 21 8.02 6.06 8.11
C SER A 21 7.62 4.73 7.49
N PHE A 22 8.56 4.01 6.89
CA PHE A 22 8.34 2.68 6.31
C PHE A 22 7.96 1.65 7.38
N LEU A 23 8.70 1.58 8.49
CA LEU A 23 8.38 0.68 9.59
C LEU A 23 7.03 1.03 10.25
N TRP A 24 6.70 2.32 10.34
CA TRP A 24 5.40 2.77 10.82
C TRP A 24 4.27 2.34 9.86
N ALA A 25 4.46 2.47 8.54
CA ALA A 25 3.48 2.06 7.54
C ALA A 25 3.21 0.54 7.58
N LEU A 26 4.27 -0.27 7.75
CA LEU A 26 4.15 -1.72 7.97
C LEU A 26 3.34 -2.03 9.23
N LYS A 27 3.66 -1.38 10.36
CA LYS A 27 2.93 -1.57 11.62
C LYS A 27 1.47 -1.12 11.54
N SER A 28 1.17 -0.09 10.76
CA SER A 28 -0.19 0.43 10.57
C SER A 28 -1.08 -0.46 9.69
N GLY A 29 -0.56 -1.57 9.14
CA GLY A 29 -1.35 -2.50 8.34
C GLY A 29 -1.83 -1.93 7.01
N GLN A 30 -1.21 -0.85 6.50
CA GLN A 30 -1.63 -0.21 5.26
C GLN A 30 -1.42 -1.11 4.03
N PHE A 31 -0.58 -2.13 4.16
CA PHE A 31 -0.31 -3.12 3.12
C PHE A 31 -1.33 -4.28 3.09
N ASP A 32 -2.10 -4.51 4.17
CA ASP A 32 -3.12 -5.57 4.21
C ASP A 32 -4.28 -5.29 3.22
N ASP A 33 -4.57 -4.01 2.94
CA ASP A 33 -5.61 -3.63 1.97
C ASP A 33 -5.16 -3.88 0.51
N LEU A 34 -3.85 -3.87 0.24
CA LEU A 34 -3.31 -4.22 -1.08
C LEU A 34 -3.50 -5.71 -1.38
N ASP A 35 -3.31 -6.58 -0.37
CA ASP A 35 -3.58 -8.02 -0.51
C ASP A 35 -5.07 -8.28 -0.79
N GLY A 36 -5.98 -7.54 -0.12
CA GLY A 36 -7.42 -7.61 -0.40
C GLY A 36 -7.79 -7.13 -1.81
N ALA A 37 -7.14 -6.08 -2.31
CA ALA A 37 -7.36 -5.58 -3.67
C ALA A 37 -6.87 -6.56 -4.76
N ALA A 38 -5.72 -7.20 -4.55
CA ALA A 38 -5.21 -8.24 -5.44
C ALA A 38 -6.12 -9.47 -5.48
N HIS A 39 -6.69 -9.86 -4.32
CA HIS A 39 -7.67 -10.95 -4.25
C HIS A 39 -8.93 -10.63 -5.08
N ARG A 40 -9.46 -9.41 -4.97
CA ARG A 40 -10.61 -8.98 -5.78
C ARG A 40 -10.31 -9.01 -7.28
N ILE A 41 -9.16 -8.50 -7.72
CA ILE A 41 -8.84 -8.43 -9.15
C ILE A 41 -8.64 -9.80 -9.81
N LEU A 42 -8.21 -10.81 -9.04
CA LEU A 42 -7.95 -12.16 -9.56
C LEU A 42 -9.21 -13.04 -9.57
N PHE A 43 -10.15 -12.79 -8.66
CA PHE A 43 -11.34 -13.63 -8.46
C PHE A 43 -12.68 -12.95 -8.83
N ASP A 44 -12.74 -11.63 -9.02
CA ASP A 44 -13.98 -10.93 -9.44
C ASP A 44 -14.43 -11.33 -10.85
N ASP A 45 -13.51 -11.76 -11.73
CA ASP A 45 -13.85 -12.23 -13.08
C ASP A 45 -14.62 -13.56 -13.09
N GLU A 46 -14.67 -14.28 -11.97
CA GLU A 46 -15.34 -15.59 -11.85
C GLU A 46 -16.73 -15.54 -11.21
N THR A 47 -17.22 -14.37 -10.76
CA THR A 47 -18.59 -14.30 -10.26
C THR A 47 -19.58 -14.24 -11.42
N PRO A 48 -20.43 -15.28 -11.62
CA PRO A 48 -21.54 -15.16 -12.54
C PRO A 48 -22.47 -14.12 -11.92
N GLN A 49 -22.66 -12.99 -12.60
CA GLN A 49 -23.73 -12.06 -12.24
C GLN A 49 -25.01 -12.89 -12.13
N PRO A 50 -25.72 -12.87 -10.97
CA PRO A 50 -26.98 -13.57 -10.87
C PRO A 50 -27.86 -12.96 -11.95
N THR A 51 -28.17 -13.78 -12.96
CA THR A 51 -29.15 -13.47 -13.98
C THR A 51 -30.37 -12.96 -13.23
N GLN A 52 -30.74 -11.70 -13.51
CA GLN A 52 -32.03 -11.16 -13.12
C GLN A 52 -33.10 -11.98 -13.86
N SER A 53 -33.39 -13.16 -13.33
CA SER A 53 -34.57 -13.92 -13.66
C SER A 53 -35.74 -13.11 -13.14
N GLU A 54 -36.47 -12.52 -14.09
CA GLU A 54 -37.89 -12.77 -14.15
C GLU A 54 -38.69 -12.22 -12.95
N LYS A 55 -38.87 -10.90 -12.92
CA LYS A 55 -40.02 -10.30 -12.22
C LYS A 55 -40.55 -9.10 -12.98
N GLY A 56 -41.25 -9.37 -14.08
CA GLY A 56 -41.97 -8.32 -14.80
C GLY A 56 -42.41 -8.70 -16.20
N ARG A 57 -43.33 -9.66 -16.34
CA ARG A 57 -44.48 -9.59 -17.26
C ARG A 57 -45.38 -10.81 -17.09
#